data_AF-A0A6L5BQ60-F1
#
_entry.id   AF-A0A6L5BQ60-F1
#
_cell.length_a   1.000
_cell.length_b   1.000
_cell.length_c   1.000
_cell.angle_alpha   90.00
_cell.angle_beta   90.00
_cell.angle_gamma   90.00
#
_symmetry.space_group_name_H-M   'P 1'
#
loop_
_entity.id
_entity.type
_entity.pdbx_description
1 polymer ?
#
loop_
_entity_poly.entity_id
_entity_poly.type
_entity_poly.pdbx_seq_one_letter_code
_entity_poly.pdbx_strand_id
1 'polypeptide(L)'
;MANRSNKVVLSARVDPYLKAALELLAASKKEKIVKLLETFLENGLHDMSVANPFLSKVDKAEKTSFMNVFTAIWSDDEVIYKLRAGVLGPQYAGETAWRQAMVVTGDHYFKGTDDLYGDLNGLSEKWGYKAEYNYFLDMEKVRSEWPLIEGYVSFIENNKPFEPAYEDYKRMLEQSKAK
;
A
#
# COMPACT_ATOMS: atom_id res chain seq x y z
N MET A 1 22.44 -19.90 -1.55
CA MET A 1 22.64 -18.43 -1.67
C MET A 1 22.23 -17.81 -0.36
N ALA A 2 23.11 -17.03 0.26
CA ALA A 2 22.93 -16.52 1.61
C ALA A 2 21.74 -15.55 1.68
N ASN A 3 20.81 -15.85 2.57
CA ASN A 3 19.66 -15.01 2.92
C ASN A 3 20.20 -13.74 3.60
N ARG A 4 20.59 -12.72 2.82
CA ARG A 4 20.76 -11.36 3.36
C ARG A 4 19.40 -10.98 3.93
N SER A 5 19.34 -10.62 5.21
CA SER A 5 18.08 -10.16 5.79
C SER A 5 17.57 -8.99 4.95
N ASN A 6 16.35 -9.08 4.42
CA ASN A 6 15.65 -7.98 3.71
C ASN A 6 15.24 -6.87 4.70
N LYS A 7 16.16 -6.45 5.57
CA LYS A 7 15.97 -5.37 6.53
C LYS A 7 16.21 -4.04 5.81
N VAL A 8 15.27 -3.13 5.99
CA VAL A 8 15.31 -1.77 5.42
C VAL A 8 15.87 -0.79 6.44
N VAL A 9 16.52 0.29 5.97
CA VAL A 9 17.04 1.36 6.84
C VAL A 9 15.96 2.41 7.06
N LEU A 10 15.61 2.66 8.32
CA LEU A 10 14.77 3.79 8.73
C LEU A 10 15.66 4.90 9.31
N SER A 11 15.66 6.07 8.68
CA SER A 11 16.35 7.27 9.19
C SER A 11 15.34 8.27 9.73
N ALA A 12 15.45 8.63 11.01
CA ALA A 12 14.53 9.54 11.67
C ALA A 12 15.25 10.53 12.57
N ARG A 13 14.73 11.76 12.64
CA ARG A 13 15.11 12.74 13.66
C ARG A 13 14.19 12.57 14.85
N VAL A 14 14.75 12.44 16.04
CA VAL A 14 14.00 12.26 17.30
C VAL A 14 14.50 13.25 18.34
N ASP A 15 13.62 13.63 19.27
CA ASP A 15 13.99 14.53 20.35
C ASP A 15 15.09 13.90 21.23
N PRO A 16 16.08 14.69 21.71
CA PRO A 16 17.16 14.18 22.54
C PRO A 16 16.67 13.44 23.80
N TYR A 17 15.58 13.91 24.41
CA TYR A 17 14.94 13.28 25.56
C TYR A 17 14.44 11.86 25.24
N LEU A 18 13.77 11.67 24.10
CA LEU A 18 13.25 10.36 23.67
C LEU A 18 14.40 9.39 23.35
N LYS A 19 15.47 9.90 22.72
CA LYS A 19 16.68 9.11 22.48
C LYS A 19 17.30 8.63 23.80
N ALA A 20 17.46 9.52 24.79
CA ALA A 20 18.02 9.15 26.09
C ALA A 20 17.14 8.11 26.82
N ALA A 21 15.81 8.26 26.77
CA ALA A 21 14.88 7.29 27.34
C ALA A 21 15.01 5.91 26.68
N LEU A 22 15.13 5.87 25.35
CA LEU A 22 15.32 4.64 24.57
C LEU A 22 16.66 3.95 24.89
N GLU A 23 17.74 4.72 25.02
CA GLU A 23 19.06 4.22 25.42
C GLU A 23 19.06 3.63 26.83
N LEU A 24 18.42 4.32 27.78
CA LEU A 24 18.28 3.83 29.15
C LEU A 24 17.47 2.53 29.21
N LEU A 25 16.36 2.45 28.47
CA LEU A 25 15.54 1.25 28.39
C LEU A 25 16.31 0.07 27.78
N ALA A 26 17.02 0.31 26.66
CA ALA A 26 17.87 -0.68 26.00
C ALA A 26 18.92 -1.25 26.96
N ALA A 27 19.60 -0.37 27.71
CA ALA A 27 20.57 -0.78 28.72
C ALA A 27 19.92 -1.60 29.84
N SER A 28 18.77 -1.15 30.36
CA SER A 28 18.06 -1.84 31.45
C SER A 28 17.59 -3.26 31.08
N LYS A 29 17.16 -3.45 29.82
CA LYS A 29 16.69 -4.74 29.30
C LYS A 29 17.79 -5.60 28.68
N LYS A 30 19.02 -5.08 28.57
CA LYS A 30 20.15 -5.71 27.85
C LYS A 30 19.78 -6.05 26.40
N GLU A 31 19.04 -5.16 25.73
CA GLU A 31 18.60 -5.33 24.34
C GLU A 31 19.20 -4.26 23.43
N LYS A 32 19.27 -4.56 22.13
CA LYS A 32 19.68 -3.57 21.12
C LYS A 32 18.54 -2.56 20.93
N ILE A 33 18.88 -1.28 20.82
CA ILE A 33 17.93 -0.19 20.53
C ILE A 33 17.04 -0.53 19.33
N VAL A 34 17.62 -1.09 18.26
CA VAL A 34 16.88 -1.48 17.05
C VAL A 34 15.76 -2.49 17.36
N LYS A 35 16.00 -3.47 18.24
CA LYS A 35 14.98 -4.47 18.61
C LYS A 35 13.82 -3.83 19.38
N LEU A 36 14.14 -2.90 20.28
CA LEU A 36 13.12 -2.13 21.00
C LEU A 36 12.31 -1.24 20.05
N LEU A 37 12.95 -0.61 19.08
CA LEU A 37 12.27 0.18 18.05
C LEU A 37 11.34 -0.68 17.20
N GLU A 38 11.77 -1.86 16.75
CA GLU A 38 10.91 -2.81 16.03
C GLU A 38 9.68 -3.16 16.87
N THR A 39 9.88 -3.49 18.16
CA THR A 39 8.78 -3.80 19.09
C THR A 39 7.82 -2.62 19.27
N PHE A 40 8.34 -1.40 19.41
CA PHE A 40 7.52 -0.21 19.57
C PHE A 40 6.74 0.15 18.31
N LEU A 41 7.34 -0.04 17.13
CA LEU A 41 6.65 0.15 15.86
C LEU A 41 5.52 -0.88 15.69
N GLU A 42 5.80 -2.16 15.93
CA GLU A 42 4.80 -3.22 15.87
C GLU A 42 3.64 -2.95 16.84
N ASN A 43 3.94 -2.68 18.11
CA ASN A 43 2.91 -2.38 19.11
C ASN A 43 2.13 -1.11 18.76
N GLY A 44 2.82 -0.04 18.37
CA GLY A 44 2.19 1.22 18.00
C GLY A 44 1.22 1.05 16.83
N LEU A 45 1.61 0.32 15.78
CA LEU A 45 0.75 0.04 14.63
C LEU A 45 -0.40 -0.94 14.99
N HIS A 46 -0.19 -1.84 15.96
CA HIS A 46 -1.26 -2.69 16.49
C HIS A 46 -2.28 -1.91 17.30
N ASP A 47 -1.85 -0.90 18.06
CA ASP A 47 -2.72 -0.08 18.91
C ASP A 47 -3.50 0.98 18.09
N MET A 48 -3.05 1.31 16.88
CA MET A 48 -3.74 2.23 15.99
C MET A 48 -5.04 1.62 15.45
N SER A 49 -6.16 2.11 15.96
CA SER A 49 -7.50 1.66 15.56
C SER A 49 -8.00 2.38 14.31
N VAL A 50 -8.34 1.63 13.27
CA VAL A 50 -8.85 2.14 11.98
C VAL A 50 -10.16 1.44 11.59
N ALA A 51 -10.95 2.05 10.71
CA ALA A 51 -12.10 1.38 10.12
C ALA A 51 -11.63 0.11 9.38
N ASN A 52 -12.37 -0.98 9.50
CA ASN A 52 -12.04 -2.21 8.78
C ASN A 52 -12.60 -2.16 7.35
N PRO A 53 -11.76 -2.10 6.30
CA PRO A 53 -12.23 -2.07 4.92
C PRO A 53 -12.69 -3.44 4.40
N PHE A 54 -12.47 -4.51 5.16
CA PHE A 54 -12.77 -5.89 4.78
C PHE A 54 -14.01 -6.47 5.48
N LEU A 55 -14.83 -5.62 6.10
CA LEU A 55 -16.11 -6.00 6.66
C LEU A 55 -17.26 -5.45 5.83
N SER A 56 -18.38 -6.18 5.84
CA SER A 56 -19.57 -5.85 5.08
C SER A 56 -20.11 -4.46 5.48
N LYS A 57 -20.80 -3.75 4.57
CA LYS A 57 -21.44 -2.45 4.86
C LYS A 57 -22.42 -2.49 6.05
N VAL A 58 -22.93 -3.67 6.41
CA VAL A 58 -23.84 -3.86 7.54
C VAL A 58 -23.07 -3.82 8.88
N ASP A 59 -21.80 -4.21 8.87
CA ASP A 59 -20.92 -4.35 10.04
C ASP A 59 -19.83 -3.26 10.11
N LYS A 60 -19.90 -2.24 9.24
CA LYS A 60 -18.89 -1.17 9.05
C LYS A 60 -18.60 -0.27 10.27
N ALA A 61 -19.18 -0.56 11.41
CA ALA A 61 -18.86 0.11 12.67
C ALA A 61 -17.67 -0.52 13.41
N GLU A 62 -17.21 -1.71 13.00
CA GLU A 62 -16.14 -2.39 13.71
C GLU A 62 -14.76 -1.86 13.29
N LYS A 63 -14.01 -1.38 14.29
CA LYS A 63 -12.63 -0.96 14.10
C LYS A 63 -11.70 -2.15 14.29
N THR A 64 -10.58 -2.14 13.58
CA THR A 64 -9.50 -3.12 13.71
C THR A 64 -8.17 -2.38 13.95
N SER A 65 -7.13 -3.10 14.36
CA SER A 65 -5.77 -2.57 14.31
C SER A 65 -5.35 -2.26 12.88
N PHE A 66 -4.51 -1.24 12.71
CA PHE A 66 -3.90 -0.92 11.42
C PHE A 66 -3.04 -2.08 10.93
N MET A 67 -2.30 -2.76 11.82
CA MET A 67 -1.52 -3.95 11.46
C MET A 67 -2.37 -5.04 10.79
N ASN A 68 -3.59 -5.29 11.25
CA ASN A 68 -4.45 -6.28 10.60
C ASN A 68 -4.83 -5.88 9.18
N VAL A 69 -5.11 -4.59 8.95
CA VAL A 69 -5.38 -4.06 7.60
C VAL A 69 -4.13 -4.18 6.72
N PHE A 70 -2.98 -3.76 7.25
CA PHE A 70 -1.70 -3.85 6.55
C PHE A 70 -1.34 -5.29 6.19
N THR A 71 -1.48 -6.24 7.13
CA THR A 71 -1.26 -7.67 6.87
C THR A 71 -2.17 -8.19 5.78
N ALA A 72 -3.44 -7.76 5.72
CA ALA A 72 -4.38 -8.20 4.68
C ALA A 72 -3.95 -7.77 3.27
N ILE A 73 -3.28 -6.63 3.13
CA ILE A 73 -2.85 -6.09 1.82
C ILE A 73 -1.38 -6.31 1.50
N TRP A 74 -0.57 -6.73 2.48
CA TRP A 74 0.87 -6.87 2.30
C TRP A 74 1.20 -7.80 1.13
N SER A 75 2.26 -7.43 0.41
CA SER A 75 2.84 -8.19 -0.70
C SER A 75 4.31 -7.81 -0.81
N ASP A 76 5.19 -8.78 -1.02
CA ASP A 76 6.61 -8.51 -1.30
C ASP A 76 6.81 -7.87 -2.69
N ASP A 77 5.79 -7.98 -3.55
CA ASP A 77 5.70 -7.23 -4.80
C ASP A 77 5.15 -5.83 -4.52
N GLU A 78 6.01 -4.81 -4.67
CA GLU A 78 5.71 -3.40 -4.39
C GLU A 78 4.53 -2.88 -5.22
N VAL A 79 4.41 -3.28 -6.49
CA VAL A 79 3.33 -2.82 -7.36
C VAL A 79 1.99 -3.34 -6.86
N ILE A 80 1.95 -4.63 -6.52
CA ILE A 80 0.73 -5.26 -5.99
C ILE A 80 0.36 -4.68 -4.62
N TYR A 81 1.35 -4.44 -3.75
CA TYR A 81 1.12 -3.76 -2.47
C TYR A 81 0.52 -2.35 -2.68
N LYS A 82 1.13 -1.53 -3.55
CA LYS A 82 0.64 -0.18 -3.87
C LYS A 82 -0.79 -0.21 -4.43
N LEU A 83 -1.07 -1.13 -5.35
CA LEU A 83 -2.41 -1.29 -5.92
C LEU A 83 -3.44 -1.70 -4.85
N ARG A 84 -3.15 -2.74 -4.05
CA ARG A 84 -4.02 -3.19 -2.96
C ARG A 84 -4.31 -2.07 -1.96
N ALA A 85 -3.29 -1.30 -1.59
CA ALA A 85 -3.41 -0.15 -0.70
C ALA A 85 -4.27 0.96 -1.33
N GLY A 86 -4.00 1.32 -2.58
CA GLY A 86 -4.72 2.38 -3.30
C GLY A 86 -6.21 2.09 -3.46
N VAL A 87 -6.57 0.83 -3.72
CA VAL A 87 -7.98 0.40 -3.83
C VAL A 87 -8.76 0.56 -2.52
N LEU A 88 -8.11 0.52 -1.35
CA LEU A 88 -8.79 0.78 -0.07
C LEU A 88 -9.33 2.21 0.04
N GLY A 89 -8.77 3.14 -0.74
CA GLY A 89 -9.19 4.53 -0.80
C GLY A 89 -8.18 5.53 -0.22
N PRO A 90 -8.43 6.84 -0.43
CA PRO A 90 -7.49 7.90 -0.09
C PRO A 90 -7.25 8.03 1.42
N GLN A 91 -8.19 7.57 2.25
CA GLN A 91 -8.06 7.56 3.71
C GLN A 91 -7.00 6.57 4.23
N TYR A 92 -6.62 5.56 3.43
CA TYR A 92 -5.59 4.58 3.80
C TYR A 92 -4.27 4.82 3.07
N ALA A 93 -4.32 5.14 1.78
CA ALA A 93 -3.14 5.22 0.91
C ALA A 93 -2.79 6.64 0.43
N GLY A 94 -3.63 7.63 0.73
CA GLY A 94 -3.53 8.98 0.17
C GLY A 94 -4.10 9.11 -1.24
N GLU A 95 -4.32 10.35 -1.68
CA GLU A 95 -4.94 10.68 -2.96
C GLU A 95 -4.20 10.11 -4.17
N THR A 96 -2.87 10.24 -4.21
CA THR A 96 -2.07 9.83 -5.36
C THR A 96 -2.15 8.32 -5.59
N ALA A 97 -1.95 7.51 -4.55
CA ALA A 97 -2.02 6.05 -4.65
C ALA A 97 -3.45 5.57 -4.98
N TRP A 98 -4.46 6.21 -4.40
CA TRP A 98 -5.85 5.93 -4.76
C TRP A 98 -6.14 6.20 -6.24
N ARG A 99 -5.71 7.35 -6.77
CA ARG A 99 -5.89 7.68 -8.20
C ARG A 99 -5.17 6.69 -9.11
N GLN A 100 -3.94 6.30 -8.78
CA GLN A 100 -3.21 5.27 -9.52
C GLN A 100 -3.99 3.95 -9.57
N ALA A 101 -4.53 3.52 -8.42
CA ALA A 101 -5.39 2.33 -8.36
C ALA A 101 -6.66 2.48 -9.20
N MET A 102 -7.31 3.65 -9.20
CA MET A 102 -8.52 3.89 -9.99
C MET A 102 -8.29 3.82 -11.49
N VAL A 103 -7.10 4.17 -11.99
CA VAL A 103 -6.72 3.95 -13.40
C VAL A 103 -6.76 2.46 -13.74
N VAL A 104 -6.24 1.63 -12.83
CA VAL A 104 -6.18 0.18 -13.03
C VAL A 104 -7.56 -0.48 -12.88
N THR A 105 -8.29 -0.13 -11.83
CA THR A 105 -9.56 -0.80 -11.51
C THR A 105 -10.76 -0.25 -12.27
N GLY A 106 -10.68 0.98 -12.78
CA GLY A 106 -11.75 1.66 -13.51
C GLY A 106 -11.76 1.37 -15.01
N ASP A 107 -10.66 0.87 -15.57
CA ASP A 107 -10.50 0.62 -17.00
C ASP A 107 -10.54 -0.89 -17.32
N HIS A 108 -11.31 -1.26 -18.35
CA HIS A 108 -11.35 -2.63 -18.85
C HIS A 108 -10.02 -3.10 -19.44
N TYR A 109 -9.12 -2.18 -19.79
CA TYR A 109 -7.79 -2.46 -20.32
C TYR A 109 -6.95 -3.39 -19.42
N PHE A 110 -7.09 -3.26 -18.10
CA PHE A 110 -6.36 -4.06 -17.12
C PHE A 110 -7.12 -5.29 -16.62
N LYS A 111 -8.30 -5.59 -17.20
CA LYS A 111 -9.09 -6.76 -16.80
C LYS A 111 -8.31 -8.05 -17.10
N GLY A 112 -8.32 -8.97 -16.14
CA GLY A 112 -7.69 -10.28 -16.26
C GLY A 112 -8.41 -11.32 -15.40
N THR A 113 -7.66 -12.32 -14.94
CA THR A 113 -8.20 -13.47 -14.17
C THR A 113 -7.68 -13.54 -12.75
N ASP A 114 -6.66 -12.75 -12.39
CA ASP A 114 -6.05 -12.81 -11.07
C ASP A 114 -6.83 -11.95 -10.09
N ASP A 115 -7.24 -12.52 -8.96
CA ASP A 115 -7.87 -11.78 -7.87
C ASP A 115 -6.84 -10.91 -7.16
N LEU A 116 -7.08 -9.60 -7.13
CA LEU A 116 -6.23 -8.62 -6.46
C LEU A 116 -5.97 -8.95 -4.99
N TYR A 117 -6.99 -9.38 -4.26
CA TYR A 117 -6.90 -9.61 -2.81
C TYR A 117 -6.75 -11.08 -2.46
N GLY A 118 -7.26 -11.99 -3.30
CA GLY A 118 -7.23 -13.43 -3.03
C GLY A 118 -7.87 -13.74 -1.68
N ASP A 119 -7.13 -14.41 -0.79
CA ASP A 119 -7.59 -14.77 0.55
C ASP A 119 -7.22 -13.75 1.65
N LEU A 120 -6.73 -12.56 1.26
CA LEU A 120 -6.24 -11.52 2.18
C LEU A 120 -5.13 -12.04 3.10
N ASN A 121 -4.19 -12.81 2.54
CA ASN A 121 -3.08 -13.45 3.25
C ASN A 121 -3.57 -14.37 4.38
N GLY A 122 -4.58 -15.20 4.08
CA GLY A 122 -5.22 -16.14 5.00
C GLY A 122 -6.20 -15.53 6.01
N LEU A 123 -6.40 -14.21 6.02
CA LEU A 123 -7.31 -13.54 6.96
C LEU A 123 -8.78 -13.75 6.61
N SER A 124 -9.09 -14.15 5.37
CA SER A 124 -10.46 -14.49 4.96
C SER A 124 -10.98 -15.71 5.74
N GLU A 125 -10.19 -16.77 5.86
CA GLU A 125 -10.57 -17.96 6.62
C GLU A 125 -10.47 -17.71 8.14
N LYS A 126 -9.41 -17.04 8.57
CA LYS A 126 -9.14 -16.83 9.99
C LYS A 126 -10.14 -15.90 10.66
N TRP A 127 -10.54 -14.81 10.00
CA TRP A 127 -11.33 -13.73 10.58
C TRP A 127 -12.56 -13.34 9.76
N GLY A 128 -12.86 -14.06 8.68
CA GLY A 128 -14.03 -13.78 7.85
C GLY A 128 -13.91 -12.50 7.02
N TYR A 129 -12.70 -11.95 6.85
CA TYR A 129 -12.46 -10.74 6.07
C TYR A 129 -12.81 -10.97 4.60
N LYS A 130 -13.41 -9.95 3.96
CA LYS A 130 -13.79 -9.97 2.54
C LYS A 130 -13.59 -8.60 1.93
N ALA A 131 -12.93 -8.54 0.77
CA ALA A 131 -12.88 -7.30 0.00
C ALA A 131 -14.29 -6.87 -0.42
N GLU A 132 -14.56 -5.55 -0.41
CA GLU A 132 -15.87 -5.02 -0.83
C GLU A 132 -16.14 -5.33 -2.31
N TYR A 133 -15.09 -5.32 -3.14
CA TYR A 133 -15.13 -5.66 -4.55
C TYR A 133 -14.00 -6.63 -4.90
N ASN A 134 -14.34 -7.63 -5.71
CA ASN A 134 -13.36 -8.53 -6.29
C ASN A 134 -12.88 -7.94 -7.61
N TYR A 135 -11.64 -7.47 -7.64
CA TYR A 135 -11.00 -6.97 -8.85
C TYR A 135 -10.19 -8.11 -9.48
N PHE A 136 -10.62 -8.54 -10.66
CA PHE A 136 -9.91 -9.53 -11.47
C PHE A 136 -9.10 -8.82 -12.55
N LEU A 137 -7.78 -8.83 -12.39
CA LEU A 137 -6.85 -8.01 -13.16
C LEU A 137 -5.77 -8.85 -13.84
N ASP A 138 -5.18 -8.29 -14.88
CA ASP A 138 -3.96 -8.82 -15.52
C ASP A 138 -2.75 -8.26 -14.78
N MET A 139 -2.25 -8.99 -13.78
CA MET A 139 -1.21 -8.49 -12.88
C MET A 139 0.14 -8.27 -13.59
N GLU A 140 0.44 -9.05 -14.62
CA GLU A 140 1.64 -8.86 -15.45
C GLU A 140 1.56 -7.55 -16.23
N LYS A 141 0.40 -7.22 -16.79
CA LYS A 141 0.18 -5.93 -17.44
C LYS A 141 0.25 -4.77 -16.46
N VAL A 142 -0.38 -4.91 -15.29
CA VAL A 142 -0.30 -3.89 -14.23
C VAL A 142 1.15 -3.63 -13.82
N ARG A 143 1.95 -4.68 -13.60
CA ARG A 143 3.39 -4.55 -13.28
C ARG A 143 4.16 -3.81 -14.37
N SER A 144 3.96 -4.22 -15.62
CA SER A 144 4.73 -3.65 -16.74
C SER A 144 4.36 -2.18 -17.02
N GLU A 145 3.11 -1.78 -16.79
CA GLU A 145 2.65 -0.41 -17.00
C GLU A 145 2.65 0.46 -15.74
N TRP A 146 3.01 -0.07 -14.56
CA TRP A 146 2.97 0.72 -13.31
C TRP A 146 3.73 2.05 -13.36
N PRO A 147 4.98 2.11 -13.88
CA PRO A 147 5.70 3.38 -14.01
C PRO A 147 4.98 4.39 -14.94
N LEU A 148 4.24 3.89 -15.94
CA LEU A 148 3.47 4.72 -16.86
C LEU A 148 2.21 5.26 -16.19
N ILE A 149 1.57 4.46 -15.33
CA ILE A 149 0.44 4.88 -14.49
C ILE A 149 0.90 5.96 -13.49
N GLU A 150 2.04 5.77 -12.83
CA GLU A 150 2.62 6.79 -11.93
C GLU A 150 2.90 8.10 -12.68
N GLY A 151 3.44 8.01 -13.89
CA GLY A 151 3.68 9.15 -14.78
C GLY A 151 2.39 9.84 -15.23
N TYR A 152 1.36 9.08 -15.56
CA TYR A 152 0.05 9.59 -15.97
C TYR A 152 -0.64 10.38 -14.85
N VAL A 153 -0.71 9.81 -13.64
CA VAL A 153 -1.32 10.49 -12.50
C VAL A 153 -0.55 11.78 -12.16
N SER A 154 0.78 11.72 -12.18
CA SER A 154 1.63 12.90 -11.99
C SER A 154 1.41 13.94 -13.10
N PHE A 155 1.20 13.52 -14.35
CA PHE A 155 0.90 14.40 -15.47
C PHE A 155 -0.43 15.12 -15.26
N ILE A 156 -1.50 14.39 -14.92
CA ILE A 156 -2.81 14.99 -14.63
C ILE A 156 -2.72 16.02 -13.51
N GLU A 157 -2.04 15.69 -12.41
CA GLU A 157 -1.92 16.59 -11.27
C GLU A 157 -1.22 17.91 -11.61
N ASN A 158 -0.23 17.87 -12.50
CA ASN A 158 0.54 19.04 -12.91
C ASN A 158 -0.08 19.83 -14.07
N ASN A 159 -1.04 19.26 -14.81
CA ASN A 159 -1.58 19.86 -16.04
C ASN A 159 -3.07 20.21 -15.96
N LYS A 160 -3.66 20.25 -14.76
CA LYS A 160 -5.07 20.63 -14.57
C LYS A 160 -5.40 21.97 -15.27
N PRO A 161 -6.56 22.10 -15.93
CA PRO A 161 -7.68 21.15 -15.97
C PRO A 161 -7.62 20.11 -17.09
N PHE A 162 -6.47 19.94 -17.76
CA PHE A 162 -6.33 18.97 -18.85
C PHE A 162 -6.19 17.54 -18.29
N GLU A 163 -7.21 16.70 -18.53
CA GLU A 163 -7.31 15.33 -18.01
C GLU A 163 -7.59 14.36 -19.19
N PRO A 164 -6.58 14.05 -20.02
CA PRO A 164 -6.76 13.10 -21.12
C PRO A 164 -7.02 11.69 -20.58
N ALA A 165 -7.66 10.82 -21.35
CA ALA A 165 -7.78 9.42 -20.96
C ALA A 165 -6.39 8.75 -20.90
N TYR A 166 -6.27 7.65 -20.15
CA TYR A 166 -5.00 6.95 -20.02
C TYR A 166 -4.42 6.51 -21.37
N GLU A 167 -5.26 5.98 -22.27
CA GLU A 167 -4.84 5.63 -23.64
C GLU A 167 -4.34 6.84 -24.45
N ASP A 168 -4.98 8.00 -24.31
CA ASP A 168 -4.55 9.25 -24.96
C ASP A 168 -3.17 9.67 -24.47
N TYR A 169 -2.95 9.59 -23.16
CA TYR A 169 -1.65 9.88 -22.57
C TYR A 169 -0.55 8.94 -23.10
N LYS A 170 -0.84 7.63 -23.25
CA LYS A 170 0.11 6.68 -23.86
C LYS A 170 0.49 7.10 -25.27
N ARG A 171 -0.51 7.43 -26.10
CA ARG A 171 -0.30 7.90 -27.49
C ARG A 171 0.53 9.20 -27.53
N MET A 172 0.24 10.15 -26.66
CA MET A 172 0.98 11.41 -26.56
C MET A 172 2.46 11.18 -26.19
N LEU A 173 2.72 10.27 -25.25
CA LEU A 173 4.07 9.95 -24.81
C LEU A 173 4.89 9.28 -25.93
N GLU A 174 4.29 8.36 -26.67
CA GLU A 174 4.92 7.73 -27.84
C GLU A 174 5.27 8.76 -28.92
N GLN A 175 4.33 9.65 -29.25
CA GLN A 175 4.55 10.73 -30.22
C GLN A 175 5.64 11.72 -29.77
N SER A 176 5.76 11.96 -28.47
CA SER A 176 6.82 12.82 -27.92
C SER A 176 8.20 12.17 -27.97
N LYS A 177 8.29 10.84 -27.87
CA LYS A 177 9.57 10.10 -27.94
C LYS A 177 10.06 9.88 -29.37
N ALA A 178 9.17 9.96 -30.35
CA ALA A 178 9.48 9.82 -31.77
C ALA A 178 10.06 11.10 -32.42
N LYS A 179 10.15 12.20 -31.66
CA LYS A 179 10.76 13.48 -32.05
C LYS A 179 12.14 13.63 -31.40
#